data_AF-A0A419F058-F1
#
_entry.id   AF-A0A419F058-F1
#
_cell.length_a   1.000
_cell.length_b   1.000
_cell.length_c   1.000
_cell.angle_alpha   90.00
_cell.angle_beta   90.00
_cell.angle_gamma   90.00
#
_symmetry.space_group_name_H-M   'P 1'
#
loop_
_entity.id
_entity.type
_entity.pdbx_description
1 polymer ?
#
loop_
_entity_poly.entity_id
_entity_poly.type
_entity_poly.pdbx_seq_one_letter_code
_entity_poly.pdbx_strand_id
1 'polypeptide(L)'
;MAIPLFGTRVSPRYLYADKMMLAKVVDNRVASRKIAEAPSMSEEAWLSQLVTLGIDVFVCGAVEEDFLEQVESYGIKIIRNVAGEVEEILSSLASGHLKDGYGSASQTDGSMPRAGGIPLSSIGKKTSEQTDGEMRIDCIECLDRPCLQGKSCTSSPENLFAVDKYSEFRHSMEVTMDISAETDRKLCRIAEFIYYSLGMEYKHIGVAFCVEMFQEAEILTRLLRRFFRVSPVCCKIGGHTQQDSITAVEGVLCNPVGQAFVLNSLRTDINVSMGLCVGCDYIFARHSEAPTTTLFVKDKSLANNPVNALYSKYYIDDILREA
;
A
#
# COMPACT_ATOMS: atom_id res chain seq x y z
N MET A 1 6.78 -12.55 -28.13
CA MET A 1 6.23 -11.73 -27.02
C MET A 1 7.35 -11.05 -26.27
N ALA A 2 7.04 -9.94 -25.60
CA ALA A 2 7.95 -9.20 -24.74
C ALA A 2 7.30 -8.90 -23.38
N ILE A 3 8.10 -8.96 -22.31
CA ILE A 3 7.70 -8.67 -20.92
C ILE A 3 8.78 -7.76 -20.31
N PRO A 4 8.50 -6.49 -19.96
CA PRO A 4 9.45 -5.63 -19.26
C PRO A 4 9.69 -6.18 -17.84
N LEU A 5 10.91 -6.08 -17.33
CA LEU A 5 11.35 -6.76 -16.11
C LEU A 5 11.69 -5.78 -14.98
N PHE A 6 11.30 -6.15 -13.76
CA PHE A 6 11.83 -5.62 -12.51
C PHE A 6 12.39 -6.79 -11.69
N GLY A 7 13.71 -7.02 -11.78
CA GLY A 7 14.31 -8.24 -11.25
C GLY A 7 13.82 -9.49 -12.01
N THR A 8 13.15 -10.40 -11.30
CA THR A 8 12.54 -11.63 -11.86
C THR A 8 11.05 -11.47 -12.20
N ARG A 9 10.47 -10.30 -11.92
CA ARG A 9 9.03 -10.02 -12.02
C ARG A 9 8.71 -9.16 -13.23
N VAL A 10 7.42 -9.13 -13.60
CA VAL A 10 6.91 -8.15 -14.58
C VAL A 10 7.12 -6.75 -14.01
N SER A 11 7.69 -5.85 -14.81
CA SER A 11 7.87 -4.46 -14.39
C SER A 11 6.50 -3.80 -14.15
N PRO A 12 6.28 -3.16 -13.00
CA PRO A 12 5.04 -2.43 -12.73
C PRO A 12 4.81 -1.27 -13.68
N ARG A 13 5.89 -0.70 -14.24
CA ARG A 13 5.86 0.35 -15.26
C ARG A 13 6.89 0.02 -16.32
N TYR A 14 6.43 -0.25 -17.54
CA TYR A 14 7.32 -0.73 -18.59
C TYR A 14 8.44 0.28 -18.93
N LEU A 15 8.14 1.59 -18.89
CA LEU A 15 9.08 2.67 -19.20
C LEU A 15 10.34 2.69 -18.33
N TYR A 16 10.28 2.16 -17.12
CA TYR A 16 11.40 2.13 -16.17
C TYR A 16 12.12 0.78 -16.12
N ALA A 17 11.72 -0.18 -16.97
CA ALA A 17 12.40 -1.46 -17.02
C ALA A 17 13.74 -1.28 -17.76
N ASP A 18 14.84 -1.68 -17.12
CA ASP A 18 16.16 -1.72 -17.77
C ASP A 18 16.28 -2.93 -18.73
N LYS A 19 15.45 -3.97 -18.50
CA LYS A 19 15.50 -5.23 -19.24
C LYS A 19 14.11 -5.71 -19.61
N MET A 20 14.03 -6.53 -20.64
CA MET A 20 12.81 -7.25 -21.01
C MET A 20 13.09 -8.73 -21.30
N MET A 21 12.15 -9.60 -20.93
CA MET A 21 12.10 -10.98 -21.35
C MET A 21 11.44 -11.07 -22.73
N LEU A 22 12.17 -11.60 -23.69
CA LEU A 22 11.65 -11.98 -24.99
C LEU A 22 11.39 -13.48 -24.99
N ALA A 23 10.18 -13.88 -25.35
CA ALA A 23 9.81 -15.29 -25.44
C ALA A 23 9.10 -15.60 -26.76
N LYS A 24 9.35 -16.78 -27.29
CA LYS A 24 8.61 -17.36 -28.42
C LYS A 24 7.75 -18.49 -27.87
N VAL A 25 6.44 -18.39 -28.06
CA VAL A 25 5.49 -19.44 -27.70
C VAL A 25 4.98 -20.08 -28.97
N VAL A 26 5.04 -21.41 -29.04
CA VAL A 26 4.58 -22.24 -30.16
C VAL A 26 3.78 -23.38 -29.55
N ASP A 27 2.59 -23.66 -30.08
CA ASP A 27 1.71 -24.75 -29.61
C ASP A 27 1.55 -24.80 -28.08
N ASN A 28 1.22 -23.63 -27.49
CA ASN A 28 0.99 -23.51 -26.04
C ASN A 28 2.21 -23.89 -25.16
N ARG A 29 3.43 -23.75 -25.70
CA ARG A 29 4.70 -23.97 -24.97
C ARG A 29 5.72 -22.89 -25.28
N VAL A 30 6.53 -22.53 -24.29
CA VAL A 30 7.66 -21.61 -24.48
C VAL A 30 8.77 -22.35 -25.23
N ALA A 31 8.92 -22.06 -26.53
CA ALA A 31 9.92 -22.69 -27.39
C ALA A 31 11.33 -22.11 -27.17
N SER A 32 11.42 -20.81 -26.87
CA SER A 32 12.69 -20.14 -26.57
C SER A 32 12.46 -18.87 -25.78
N ARG A 33 13.42 -18.49 -24.93
CA ARG A 33 13.41 -17.20 -24.23
C ARG A 33 14.80 -16.60 -24.07
N LYS A 34 14.89 -15.28 -24.00
CA LYS A 34 16.12 -14.55 -23.69
C LYS A 34 15.80 -13.24 -23.00
N ILE A 35 16.73 -12.75 -22.19
CA ILE A 35 16.68 -11.40 -21.65
C ILE A 35 17.38 -10.47 -22.64
N ALA A 36 16.77 -9.33 -22.93
CA ALA A 36 17.33 -8.26 -23.74
C ALA A 36 17.31 -6.94 -22.96
N GLU A 37 18.19 -6.02 -23.33
CA GLU A 37 18.13 -4.64 -22.83
C GLU A 37 16.84 -3.98 -23.34
N ALA A 38 16.18 -3.26 -22.44
CA ALA A 38 15.00 -2.48 -22.76
C ALA A 38 15.41 -1.08 -23.28
N PRO A 39 14.54 -0.42 -24.06
CA PRO A 39 14.80 0.93 -24.52
C PRO A 39 14.72 1.93 -23.35
N SER A 40 15.31 3.11 -23.54
CA SER A 40 15.24 4.23 -22.61
C SER A 40 13.79 4.64 -22.26
N MET A 41 13.62 5.49 -21.26
CA MET A 41 12.34 6.06 -20.79
C MET A 41 11.61 6.94 -21.83
N SER A 42 11.23 6.39 -22.98
CA SER A 42 10.42 7.03 -24.02
C SER A 42 9.47 6.01 -24.65
N GLU A 43 8.19 6.35 -24.71
CA GLU A 43 7.16 5.52 -25.33
C GLU A 43 7.45 5.23 -26.81
N GLU A 44 7.96 6.22 -27.53
CA GLU A 44 8.33 6.10 -28.94
C GLU A 44 9.45 5.07 -29.15
N ALA A 45 10.42 5.04 -28.23
CA ALA A 45 11.52 4.07 -28.27
C ALA A 45 11.01 2.65 -27.98
N TRP A 46 10.08 2.50 -27.03
CA TRP A 46 9.42 1.24 -26.74
C TRP A 46 8.60 0.73 -27.92
N LEU A 47 7.73 1.56 -28.48
CA LEU A 47 6.93 1.21 -29.65
C LEU A 47 7.80 0.78 -30.82
N SER A 48 8.82 1.59 -31.14
CA SER A 48 9.79 1.30 -32.20
C SER A 48 10.49 -0.04 -31.99
N GLN A 49 10.92 -0.34 -30.76
CA GLN A 49 11.60 -1.60 -30.45
C GLN A 49 10.65 -2.80 -30.52
N LEU A 50 9.41 -2.68 -30.03
CA LEU A 50 8.42 -3.76 -30.11
C LEU A 50 8.09 -4.10 -31.57
N VAL A 51 7.90 -3.09 -32.41
CA VAL A 51 7.66 -3.25 -33.86
C VAL A 51 8.89 -3.86 -34.54
N THR A 52 10.09 -3.32 -34.27
CA THR A 52 11.34 -3.78 -34.88
C THR A 52 11.64 -5.25 -34.55
N LEU A 53 11.32 -5.68 -33.32
CA LEU A 53 11.51 -7.06 -32.88
C LEU A 53 10.39 -8.01 -33.34
N GLY A 54 9.34 -7.51 -33.99
CA GLY A 54 8.20 -8.30 -34.44
C GLY A 54 7.44 -8.94 -33.27
N ILE A 55 7.16 -8.15 -32.23
CA ILE A 55 6.45 -8.64 -31.04
C ILE A 55 4.95 -8.72 -31.31
N ASP A 56 4.35 -9.92 -31.24
CA ASP A 56 2.90 -10.09 -31.41
C ASP A 56 2.09 -9.80 -30.12
N VAL A 57 2.73 -10.01 -28.97
CA VAL A 57 2.10 -9.86 -27.64
C VAL A 57 3.06 -9.14 -26.70
N PHE A 58 2.60 -8.04 -26.11
CA PHE A 58 3.30 -7.29 -25.07
C PHE A 58 2.58 -7.45 -23.73
N VAL A 59 3.27 -7.97 -22.72
CA VAL A 59 2.69 -8.17 -21.38
C VAL A 59 3.33 -7.17 -20.44
N CYS A 60 2.53 -6.36 -19.74
CA CYS A 60 3.06 -5.33 -18.84
C CYS A 60 2.21 -5.14 -17.58
N GLY A 61 2.80 -4.50 -16.57
CA GLY A 61 2.11 -4.03 -15.37
C GLY A 61 1.11 -2.94 -15.72
N ALA A 62 1.53 -1.68 -15.68
CA ALA A 62 0.70 -0.56 -16.15
C ALA A 62 1.21 0.04 -17.46
N VAL A 63 0.26 0.63 -18.18
CA VAL A 63 0.45 1.27 -19.48
C VAL A 63 -0.55 2.42 -19.62
N GLU A 64 -0.11 3.55 -20.19
CA GLU A 64 -1.00 4.69 -20.46
C GLU A 64 -1.93 4.40 -21.64
N GLU A 65 -3.10 5.06 -21.64
CA GLU A 65 -4.16 4.78 -22.62
C GLU A 65 -3.74 5.16 -24.05
N ASP A 66 -3.02 6.28 -24.20
CA ASP A 66 -2.48 6.75 -25.49
C ASP A 66 -1.49 5.76 -26.11
N PHE A 67 -0.60 5.17 -25.29
CA PHE A 67 0.34 4.15 -25.76
C PHE A 67 -0.38 2.86 -26.18
N LEU A 68 -1.47 2.53 -25.49
CA LEU A 68 -2.27 1.34 -25.78
C LEU A 68 -2.88 1.43 -27.19
N GLU A 69 -3.49 2.56 -27.53
CA GLU A 69 -4.05 2.82 -28.86
C GLU A 69 -2.96 2.75 -29.95
N GLN A 70 -1.78 3.31 -29.67
CA GLN A 70 -0.67 3.30 -30.61
C GLN A 70 -0.17 1.88 -30.87
N VAL A 71 0.14 1.10 -29.84
CA VAL A 71 0.68 -0.26 -29.98
C VAL A 71 -0.32 -1.19 -30.68
N GLU A 72 -1.60 -1.09 -30.35
CA GLU A 72 -2.65 -1.88 -31.01
C GLU A 72 -2.80 -1.53 -32.49
N SER A 73 -2.56 -0.28 -32.88
CA SER A 73 -2.58 0.14 -34.29
C SER A 73 -1.50 -0.53 -35.15
N TYR A 74 -0.41 -1.04 -34.53
CA TYR A 74 0.63 -1.83 -35.19
C TYR A 74 0.36 -3.35 -35.14
N GLY A 75 -0.83 -3.77 -34.67
CA GLY A 75 -1.23 -5.18 -34.59
C GLY A 75 -0.60 -5.95 -33.43
N ILE A 76 0.01 -5.24 -32.46
CA ILE A 76 0.59 -5.84 -31.26
C ILE A 76 -0.49 -5.92 -30.19
N LYS A 77 -0.77 -7.13 -29.70
CA LYS A 77 -1.72 -7.32 -28.60
C LYS A 77 -1.09 -6.96 -27.26
N ILE A 78 -1.74 -6.09 -26.48
CA ILE A 78 -1.32 -5.81 -25.11
C ILE A 78 -2.09 -6.69 -24.12
N ILE A 79 -1.39 -7.21 -23.12
CA ILE A 79 -1.97 -7.76 -21.89
C ILE A 79 -1.47 -6.90 -20.73
N ARG A 80 -2.39 -6.16 -20.11
CA ARG A 80 -2.08 -5.14 -19.09
C ARG A 80 -2.57 -5.53 -17.71
N ASN A 81 -2.14 -4.78 -16.70
CA ASN A 81 -2.40 -4.99 -15.28
C ASN A 81 -1.90 -6.35 -14.78
N VAL A 82 -0.78 -6.81 -15.34
CA VAL A 82 -0.17 -8.10 -14.99
C VAL A 82 0.92 -7.89 -13.95
N ALA A 83 0.72 -8.44 -12.76
CA ALA A 83 1.70 -8.48 -11.68
C ALA A 83 2.01 -9.94 -11.33
N GLY A 84 3.29 -10.26 -11.13
CA GLY A 84 3.71 -11.62 -10.80
C GLY A 84 5.14 -11.94 -11.23
N GLU A 85 5.60 -13.16 -10.90
CA GLU A 85 6.87 -13.70 -11.36
C GLU A 85 6.79 -14.04 -12.85
N VAL A 86 7.84 -13.73 -13.61
CA VAL A 86 7.83 -13.89 -15.08
C VAL A 86 7.66 -15.36 -15.47
N GLU A 87 8.17 -16.29 -14.69
CA GLU A 87 8.01 -17.72 -14.92
C GLU A 87 6.54 -18.19 -14.81
N GLU A 88 5.78 -17.62 -13.87
CA GLU A 88 4.35 -17.91 -13.70
C GLU A 88 3.53 -17.31 -14.86
N ILE A 89 3.89 -16.10 -15.28
CA ILE A 89 3.26 -15.42 -16.41
C ILE A 89 3.51 -16.18 -17.72
N LEU A 90 4.75 -16.62 -17.96
CA LEU A 90 5.10 -17.43 -19.12
C LEU A 90 4.31 -18.75 -19.15
N SER A 91 4.13 -19.39 -18.00
CA SER A 91 3.35 -20.64 -17.87
C SER A 91 1.85 -20.40 -18.11
N SER A 92 1.30 -19.33 -17.57
CA SER A 92 -0.11 -18.94 -17.74
C SER A 92 -0.43 -18.54 -19.18
N LEU A 93 0.51 -17.88 -19.85
CA LEU A 93 0.36 -17.46 -21.25
C LEU A 93 0.53 -18.66 -22.19
N ALA A 94 1.49 -19.55 -21.92
CA ALA A 94 1.63 -20.80 -22.66
C ALA A 94 0.36 -21.65 -22.58
N SER A 95 -0.32 -21.70 -21.42
CA SER A 95 -1.59 -22.43 -21.29
C SER A 95 -2.83 -21.68 -21.82
N GLY A 96 -2.68 -20.44 -22.31
CA GLY A 96 -3.78 -19.64 -22.86
C GLY A 96 -4.68 -18.97 -21.81
N HIS A 97 -4.27 -18.93 -20.54
CA HIS A 97 -5.08 -18.43 -19.42
C HIS A 97 -4.77 -16.97 -19.03
N LEU A 98 -3.74 -16.36 -19.61
CA LEU A 98 -3.38 -14.98 -19.30
C LEU A 98 -4.33 -13.98 -20.00
N LYS A 99 -4.91 -13.06 -19.21
CA LYS A 99 -5.82 -11.99 -19.65
C LYS A 99 -5.47 -10.68 -18.93
N ASP A 100 -6.06 -9.58 -19.40
CA ASP A 100 -5.99 -8.28 -18.72
C ASP A 100 -6.45 -8.38 -17.26
N GLY A 101 -5.74 -7.70 -16.36
CA GLY A 101 -5.93 -7.80 -14.90
C GLY A 101 -5.02 -8.83 -14.25
N TYR A 102 -5.01 -8.87 -12.91
CA TYR A 102 -4.14 -9.72 -12.07
C TYR A 102 -4.12 -11.18 -12.52
N GLY A 103 -3.19 -11.50 -13.43
CA GLY A 103 -3.21 -12.70 -14.25
C GLY A 103 -3.32 -14.00 -13.46
N SER A 104 -4.52 -14.58 -13.44
CA SER A 104 -4.82 -16.03 -13.47
C SER A 104 -6.26 -16.26 -12.99
N ALA A 105 -7.03 -17.04 -13.75
CA ALA A 105 -8.27 -17.62 -13.26
C ALA A 105 -7.93 -18.75 -12.28
N SER A 106 -7.96 -18.44 -10.98
CA SER A 106 -8.07 -19.35 -9.82
C SER A 106 -7.43 -20.74 -9.90
N GLN A 107 -6.39 -20.99 -9.09
CA GLN A 107 -6.34 -22.20 -8.26
C GLN A 107 -5.73 -21.86 -6.90
N THR A 108 -6.48 -22.22 -5.86
CA THR A 108 -6.13 -22.10 -4.46
C THR A 108 -5.51 -23.41 -4.00
N ASP A 109 -4.26 -23.34 -3.58
CA ASP A 109 -3.58 -24.30 -2.68
C ASP A 109 -2.47 -23.46 -2.04
N GLY A 110 -2.39 -23.26 -0.73
CA GLY A 110 -2.72 -24.20 0.32
C GLY A 110 -1.55 -24.42 1.28
N SER A 111 -0.58 -23.50 1.43
CA SER A 111 0.32 -23.41 2.60
C SER A 111 1.30 -22.24 2.47
N MET A 112 1.23 -21.27 3.38
CA MET A 112 2.32 -20.31 3.62
C MET A 112 2.59 -20.19 5.14
N PRO A 113 3.84 -19.94 5.55
CA PRO A 113 4.27 -19.99 6.94
C PRO A 113 3.82 -18.75 7.72
N ARG A 114 3.49 -18.95 8.99
CA ARG A 114 3.20 -17.86 9.93
C ARG A 114 4.49 -17.08 10.21
N ALA A 115 4.49 -15.78 9.89
CA ALA A 115 5.51 -14.86 10.38
C ALA A 115 5.40 -14.75 11.91
N GLY A 116 6.45 -15.16 12.61
CA GLY A 116 6.54 -15.09 14.07
C GLY A 116 6.73 -13.65 14.51
N GLY A 117 5.93 -13.21 15.49
CA GLY A 117 6.13 -11.94 16.17
C GLY A 117 7.53 -11.85 16.79
N ILE A 118 8.14 -10.68 16.66
CA ILE A 118 9.46 -10.38 17.22
C ILE A 118 9.37 -10.44 18.76
N PRO A 119 10.22 -11.21 19.46
CA PRO A 119 10.21 -11.23 20.92
C PRO A 119 10.76 -9.92 21.50
N LEU A 120 10.02 -9.32 22.42
CA LEU A 120 10.53 -8.30 23.34
C LEU A 120 11.55 -8.95 24.30
N SER A 121 12.85 -8.87 24.00
CA SER A 121 13.90 -8.86 25.04
C SER A 121 15.30 -8.68 24.46
N SER A 122 15.84 -7.45 24.50
CA SER A 122 17.28 -7.20 24.68
C SER A 122 17.59 -5.70 24.70
N ILE A 123 17.22 -5.00 25.78
CA ILE A 123 17.83 -3.71 26.12
C ILE A 123 19.04 -4.03 27.02
N GLY A 124 20.19 -4.21 26.38
CA GLY A 124 21.48 -4.33 27.06
C GLY A 124 22.08 -2.95 27.30
N LYS A 125 22.27 -2.58 28.58
CA LYS A 125 23.10 -1.45 29.02
C LYS A 125 24.50 -1.53 28.42
N LYS A 126 24.99 -0.43 27.84
CA LYS A 126 26.37 0.03 28.03
C LYS A 126 26.43 1.55 28.08
N THR A 127 26.96 2.03 29.19
CA THR A 127 27.35 3.40 29.50
C THR A 127 28.64 3.75 28.77
N SER A 128 28.64 4.90 28.11
CA SER A 128 29.81 5.78 27.99
C SER A 128 29.33 7.19 27.74
N GLU A 129 29.70 8.08 28.66
CA GLU A 129 29.45 9.51 28.64
C GLU A 129 29.96 10.14 27.32
N GLN A 130 29.03 10.54 26.47
CA GLN A 130 29.26 11.54 25.44
C GLN A 130 28.19 12.61 25.65
N THR A 131 28.64 13.86 25.71
CA THR A 131 27.79 15.04 25.85
C THR A 131 26.73 15.06 24.74
N ASP A 132 25.51 14.65 25.08
CA ASP A 132 24.33 14.67 24.21
C ASP A 132 24.02 16.12 23.81
N GLY A 133 24.61 16.57 22.70
CA GLY A 133 24.00 17.63 21.91
C GLY A 133 22.70 17.09 21.37
N GLU A 134 21.58 17.54 21.95
CA GLU A 134 20.23 17.09 21.62
C GLU A 134 20.03 17.10 20.08
N MET A 135 19.79 15.93 19.49
CA MET A 135 19.56 15.80 18.04
C MET A 135 18.24 16.50 17.68
N ARG A 136 18.33 17.77 17.28
CA ARG A 136 17.17 18.57 16.86
C ARG A 136 17.06 18.54 15.34
N ILE A 137 16.14 17.72 14.82
CA ILE A 137 15.80 17.66 13.39
C ILE A 137 14.49 18.40 13.16
N ASP A 138 14.53 19.47 12.36
CA ASP A 138 13.36 20.18 11.87
C ASP A 138 13.43 20.24 10.33
N CYS A 139 12.67 19.36 9.68
CA CYS A 139 12.68 19.24 8.21
C CYS A 139 11.96 20.40 7.52
N ILE A 140 11.09 21.14 8.23
CA ILE A 140 10.34 22.26 7.65
C ILE A 140 11.25 23.49 7.53
N GLU A 141 12.09 23.72 8.53
CA GLU A 141 13.08 24.81 8.54
C GLU A 141 14.36 24.48 7.72
N CYS A 142 14.51 23.23 7.26
CA CYS A 142 15.64 22.82 6.42
C CYS A 142 15.52 23.35 4.99
N LEU A 143 16.23 24.45 4.71
CA LEU A 143 16.24 25.08 3.38
C LEU A 143 17.01 24.27 2.34
N ASP A 144 18.12 23.63 2.73
CA ASP A 144 19.03 22.96 1.80
C ASP A 144 18.49 21.63 1.24
N ARG A 145 17.56 20.99 1.97
CA ARG A 145 16.91 19.71 1.64
C ARG A 145 17.84 18.71 0.93
N PRO A 146 19.03 18.42 1.47
CA PRO A 146 20.04 17.59 0.80
C PRO A 146 19.51 16.19 0.48
N CYS A 147 18.56 15.68 1.27
CA CYS A 147 17.89 14.41 1.04
C CYS A 147 17.16 14.32 -0.32
N LEU A 148 16.60 15.43 -0.82
CA LEU A 148 15.96 15.47 -2.15
C LEU A 148 16.98 15.38 -3.29
N GLN A 149 18.27 15.56 -2.99
CA GLN A 149 19.38 15.39 -3.91
C GLN A 149 20.12 14.05 -3.68
N GLY A 150 19.56 13.15 -2.84
CA GLY A 150 20.21 11.89 -2.49
C GLY A 150 21.39 12.02 -1.53
N LYS A 151 21.55 13.16 -0.84
CA LYS A 151 22.62 13.40 0.14
C LYS A 151 22.10 13.22 1.57
N SER A 152 22.95 12.77 2.48
CA SER A 152 22.59 12.67 3.91
C SER A 152 22.26 14.05 4.49
N CYS A 153 21.14 14.14 5.23
CA CYS A 153 20.76 15.32 6.00
C CYS A 153 21.20 15.28 7.47
N THR A 154 21.85 14.19 7.91
CA THR A 154 22.36 14.05 9.29
C THR A 154 23.80 13.56 9.31
N SER A 155 24.48 13.79 10.44
CA SER A 155 25.83 13.31 10.72
C SER A 155 25.91 11.80 10.98
N SER A 156 24.78 11.10 11.08
CA SER A 156 24.73 9.64 11.30
C SER A 156 23.71 8.98 10.36
N PRO A 157 23.95 8.97 9.03
CA PRO A 157 23.04 8.41 8.03
C PRO A 157 22.74 6.92 8.22
N GLU A 158 23.70 6.19 8.78
CA GLU A 158 23.67 4.74 8.96
C GLU A 158 22.52 4.30 9.90
N ASN A 159 22.13 5.18 10.83
CA ASN A 159 21.00 4.95 11.73
C ASN A 159 19.63 5.32 11.12
N LEU A 160 19.60 6.09 10.03
CA LEU A 160 18.36 6.53 9.39
C LEU A 160 17.86 5.53 8.34
N PHE A 161 18.79 4.93 7.59
CA PHE A 161 18.50 3.85 6.64
C PHE A 161 19.00 2.53 7.20
N ALA A 162 18.27 2.00 8.18
CA ALA A 162 18.52 0.65 8.68
C ALA A 162 17.99 -0.37 7.66
N VAL A 163 18.75 -0.62 6.59
CA VAL A 163 18.42 -1.52 5.48
C VAL A 163 17.95 -2.89 5.98
N ASP A 164 18.58 -3.41 7.03
CA ASP A 164 18.22 -4.68 7.65
C ASP A 164 16.78 -4.69 8.19
N LYS A 165 16.29 -3.56 8.72
CA LYS A 165 14.91 -3.41 9.24
C LYS A 165 13.87 -3.31 8.13
N TYR A 166 14.25 -2.93 6.91
CA TYR A 166 13.35 -2.86 5.77
C TYR A 166 13.26 -4.17 4.99
N SER A 167 14.13 -5.13 5.27
CA SER A 167 14.16 -6.42 4.58
C SER A 167 12.81 -7.15 4.65
N GLU A 168 12.14 -7.11 5.82
CA GLU A 168 10.81 -7.69 6.04
C GLU A 168 9.67 -6.90 5.37
N PHE A 169 9.88 -5.61 5.10
CA PHE A 169 8.90 -4.73 4.45
C PHE A 169 9.15 -4.54 2.95
N ARG A 170 10.10 -5.26 2.36
CA ARG A 170 10.47 -5.09 0.95
C ARG A 170 9.27 -5.22 0.01
N HIS A 171 8.50 -6.29 0.16
CA HIS A 171 7.29 -6.52 -0.65
C HIS A 171 6.26 -5.40 -0.46
N SER A 172 6.04 -4.96 0.78
CA SER A 172 5.18 -3.81 1.09
C SER A 172 5.61 -2.55 0.34
N MET A 173 6.92 -2.24 0.36
CA MET A 173 7.44 -1.08 -0.35
C MET A 173 7.33 -1.22 -1.87
N GLU A 174 7.53 -2.41 -2.43
CA GLU A 174 7.32 -2.67 -3.87
C GLU A 174 5.86 -2.39 -4.28
N VAL A 175 4.88 -2.88 -3.51
CA VAL A 175 3.45 -2.60 -3.75
C VAL A 175 3.14 -1.11 -3.58
N THR A 176 3.69 -0.44 -2.55
CA THR A 176 3.53 1.00 -2.36
C THR A 176 4.09 1.81 -3.53
N MET A 177 5.26 1.43 -4.05
CA MET A 177 5.88 2.10 -5.18
C MET A 177 5.07 1.94 -6.47
N ASP A 178 4.50 0.76 -6.73
CA ASP A 178 3.62 0.54 -7.89
C ASP A 178 2.37 1.43 -7.84
N ILE A 179 1.71 1.51 -6.68
CA ILE A 179 0.53 2.38 -6.48
C ILE A 179 0.92 3.86 -6.62
N SER A 180 2.07 4.26 -6.07
CA SER A 180 2.54 5.65 -6.11
C SER A 180 3.03 6.08 -7.50
N ALA A 181 3.37 5.13 -8.37
CA ALA A 181 3.78 5.38 -9.75
C ALA A 181 2.58 5.62 -10.68
N GLU A 182 1.35 5.70 -10.15
CA GLU A 182 0.16 6.07 -10.91
C GLU A 182 0.30 7.51 -11.44
N THR A 183 0.41 7.63 -12.77
CA THR A 183 0.63 8.91 -13.46
C THR A 183 -0.65 9.73 -13.52
N ASP A 184 -1.79 9.05 -13.63
CA ASP A 184 -3.11 9.65 -13.54
C ASP A 184 -3.58 9.72 -12.08
N ARG A 185 -4.08 10.87 -11.62
CA ARG A 185 -4.67 11.02 -10.26
C ARG A 185 -6.03 10.31 -10.12
N LYS A 186 -6.17 9.08 -10.63
CA LYS A 186 -7.39 8.29 -10.70
C LYS A 186 -7.69 7.55 -9.39
N LEU A 187 -6.66 7.16 -8.63
CA LEU A 187 -6.84 6.40 -7.40
C LEU A 187 -7.13 7.31 -6.20
N CYS A 188 -8.31 7.13 -5.61
CA CYS A 188 -8.60 7.68 -4.29
C CYS A 188 -8.06 6.76 -3.19
N ARG A 189 -7.95 7.26 -1.96
CA ARG A 189 -7.42 6.53 -0.79
C ARG A 189 -8.03 5.14 -0.57
N ILE A 190 -9.33 4.98 -0.81
CA ILE A 190 -10.02 3.68 -0.68
C ILE A 190 -9.53 2.72 -1.77
N ALA A 191 -9.39 3.20 -3.01
CA ALA A 191 -8.90 2.39 -4.11
C ALA A 191 -7.44 1.98 -3.87
N GLU A 192 -6.57 2.92 -3.48
CA GLU A 192 -5.19 2.62 -3.08
C GLU A 192 -5.14 1.53 -1.99
N PHE A 193 -5.99 1.63 -0.96
CA PHE A 193 -6.02 0.64 0.10
C PHE A 193 -6.44 -0.76 -0.38
N ILE A 194 -7.42 -0.84 -1.28
CA ILE A 194 -7.84 -2.10 -1.90
C ILE A 194 -6.69 -2.67 -2.73
N TYR A 195 -6.07 -1.86 -3.58
CA TYR A 195 -4.94 -2.27 -4.41
C TYR A 195 -3.74 -2.73 -3.58
N TYR A 196 -3.41 -1.99 -2.53
CA TYR A 196 -2.35 -2.35 -1.60
C TYR A 196 -2.66 -3.68 -0.91
N SER A 197 -3.88 -3.86 -0.41
CA SER A 197 -4.29 -5.09 0.26
C SER A 197 -4.30 -6.31 -0.68
N LEU A 198 -4.65 -6.12 -1.95
CA LEU A 198 -4.55 -7.16 -2.99
C LEU A 198 -3.09 -7.51 -3.30
N GLY A 199 -2.23 -6.50 -3.47
CA GLY A 199 -0.79 -6.70 -3.73
C GLY A 199 -0.05 -7.35 -2.55
N MET A 200 -0.49 -7.07 -1.32
CA MET A 200 -0.03 -7.74 -0.11
C MET A 200 -0.66 -9.13 0.11
N GLU A 201 -1.57 -9.54 -0.77
CA GLU A 201 -2.30 -10.80 -0.71
C GLU A 201 -3.13 -11.03 0.56
N TYR A 202 -3.46 -9.96 1.29
CA TYR A 202 -4.29 -10.02 2.48
C TYR A 202 -5.66 -10.63 2.16
N LYS A 203 -6.16 -11.47 3.07
CA LYS A 203 -7.43 -12.18 2.93
C LYS A 203 -8.47 -11.68 3.91
N HIS A 204 -8.05 -11.18 5.06
CA HIS A 204 -8.94 -10.74 6.13
C HIS A 204 -8.61 -9.34 6.64
N ILE A 205 -9.52 -8.40 6.38
CA ILE A 205 -9.43 -7.01 6.82
C ILE A 205 -10.28 -6.78 8.07
N GLY A 206 -9.68 -6.19 9.11
CA GLY A 206 -10.42 -5.66 10.25
C GLY A 206 -10.79 -4.19 10.04
N VAL A 207 -12.02 -3.82 10.40
CA VAL A 207 -12.50 -2.43 10.32
C VAL A 207 -12.89 -1.98 11.73
N ALA A 208 -12.00 -1.24 12.41
CA ALA A 208 -12.32 -0.62 13.68
C ALA A 208 -12.97 0.74 13.44
N PHE A 209 -14.24 0.90 13.83
CA PHE A 209 -15.02 2.08 13.47
C PHE A 209 -15.78 2.72 14.63
N CYS A 210 -16.05 4.02 14.52
CA CYS A 210 -16.89 4.74 15.48
C CYS A 210 -18.38 4.53 15.20
N VAL A 211 -19.18 4.37 16.24
CA VAL A 211 -20.64 4.21 16.14
C VAL A 211 -21.33 5.39 15.43
N GLU A 212 -20.76 6.60 15.48
CA GLU A 212 -21.30 7.77 14.78
C GLU A 212 -21.05 7.75 13.26
N MET A 213 -20.26 6.80 12.75
CA MET A 213 -19.98 6.60 11.33
C MET A 213 -20.50 5.23 10.85
N PHE A 214 -21.59 4.75 11.45
CA PHE A 214 -22.11 3.42 11.17
C PHE A 214 -22.51 3.25 9.70
N GLN A 215 -23.12 4.27 9.10
CA GLN A 215 -23.57 4.25 7.70
C GLN A 215 -22.37 4.13 6.75
N GLU A 216 -21.36 4.97 6.95
CA GLU A 216 -20.12 4.95 6.18
C GLU A 216 -19.38 3.62 6.36
N ALA A 217 -19.32 3.11 7.60
CA ALA A 217 -18.71 1.83 7.90
C ALA A 217 -19.43 0.66 7.22
N GLU A 218 -20.77 0.71 7.13
CA GLU A 218 -21.55 -0.27 6.39
C GLU A 218 -21.21 -0.24 4.89
N ILE A 219 -21.18 0.95 4.28
CA ILE A 219 -20.84 1.14 2.87
C ILE A 219 -19.44 0.60 2.59
N LEU A 220 -18.44 1.02 3.37
CA LEU A 220 -17.06 0.55 3.23
C LEU A 220 -16.97 -0.97 3.39
N THR A 221 -17.60 -1.52 4.43
CA THR A 221 -17.57 -2.96 4.70
C THR A 221 -18.20 -3.74 3.54
N ARG A 222 -19.32 -3.28 2.98
CA ARG A 222 -19.96 -3.90 1.82
C ARG A 222 -19.08 -3.84 0.57
N LEU A 223 -18.37 -2.74 0.37
CA LEU A 223 -17.41 -2.60 -0.73
C LEU A 223 -16.23 -3.57 -0.56
N LEU A 224 -15.57 -3.56 0.60
CA LEU A 224 -14.40 -4.40 0.89
C LEU A 224 -14.74 -5.90 0.83
N ARG A 225 -15.95 -6.29 1.24
CA ARG A 225 -16.43 -7.69 1.17
C ARG A 225 -16.52 -8.27 -0.24
N ARG A 226 -16.42 -7.44 -1.28
CA ARG A 226 -16.32 -7.92 -2.67
C ARG A 226 -14.96 -8.55 -2.97
N PHE A 227 -13.93 -8.24 -2.17
CA PHE A 227 -12.54 -8.64 -2.41
C PHE A 227 -11.96 -9.47 -1.25
N PHE A 228 -12.42 -9.23 0.00
CA PHE A 228 -11.81 -9.80 1.20
C PHE A 228 -12.85 -10.35 2.18
N ARG A 229 -12.41 -11.19 3.13
CA ARG A 229 -13.14 -11.36 4.40
C ARG A 229 -13.03 -10.05 5.17
N VAL A 230 -14.12 -9.59 5.78
CA VAL A 230 -14.12 -8.32 6.53
C VAL A 230 -14.82 -8.45 7.88
N SER A 231 -14.11 -8.06 8.94
CA SER A 231 -14.64 -8.03 10.32
C SER A 231 -14.74 -6.58 10.84
N PRO A 232 -15.94 -5.98 10.81
CA PRO A 232 -16.15 -4.67 11.41
C PRO A 232 -16.34 -4.79 12.93
N VAL A 233 -15.69 -3.91 13.70
CA VAL A 233 -15.80 -3.84 15.17
C VAL A 233 -16.06 -2.41 15.61
N CYS A 234 -17.21 -2.20 16.24
CA CYS A 234 -17.68 -0.90 16.72
C CYS A 234 -16.88 -0.42 17.94
N CYS A 235 -16.69 0.90 18.08
CA CYS A 235 -15.97 1.50 19.21
C CYS A 235 -16.62 1.23 20.57
N LYS A 236 -17.90 0.85 20.62
CA LYS A 236 -18.63 0.52 21.86
C LYS A 236 -18.60 -0.97 22.20
N ILE A 237 -17.71 -1.75 21.59
CA ILE A 237 -17.58 -3.19 21.80
C ILE A 237 -17.43 -3.53 23.30
N GLY A 238 -18.23 -4.50 23.77
CA GLY A 238 -18.31 -4.88 25.18
C GLY A 238 -19.39 -4.13 25.98
N GLY A 239 -19.90 -3.00 25.51
CA GLY A 239 -21.12 -2.38 26.06
C GLY A 239 -21.02 -1.86 27.49
N HIS A 240 -19.81 -1.64 28.02
CA HIS A 240 -19.63 -1.15 29.38
C HIS A 240 -20.14 0.28 29.53
N THR A 241 -21.10 0.47 30.44
CA THR A 241 -21.59 1.78 30.83
C THR A 241 -20.75 2.34 31.97
N GLN A 242 -20.50 3.64 31.93
CA GLN A 242 -19.95 4.37 33.06
C GLN A 242 -20.63 5.74 33.11
N GLN A 243 -20.79 6.25 34.33
CA GLN A 243 -21.21 7.61 34.54
C GLN A 243 -20.08 8.55 34.09
N ASP A 244 -20.34 9.35 33.05
CA ASP A 244 -19.37 10.32 32.56
C ASP A 244 -19.09 11.35 33.65
N SER A 245 -17.82 11.46 34.05
CA SER A 245 -17.41 12.37 35.13
C SER A 245 -17.58 13.85 34.78
N ILE A 246 -17.75 14.18 33.51
CA ILE A 246 -17.88 15.55 32.99
C ILE A 246 -19.34 15.86 32.68
N THR A 247 -20.03 14.97 31.95
CA THR A 247 -21.41 15.24 31.51
C THR A 247 -22.47 14.74 32.50
N ALA A 248 -22.08 13.93 33.50
CA ALA A 248 -22.98 13.23 34.42
C ALA A 248 -24.05 12.34 33.75
N VAL A 249 -23.93 12.13 32.43
CA VAL A 249 -24.79 11.25 31.65
C VAL A 249 -24.24 9.84 31.69
N GLU A 250 -25.12 8.85 31.90
CA GLU A 250 -24.76 7.45 31.78
C GLU A 250 -24.56 7.12 30.29
N GLY A 251 -23.33 6.74 29.93
CA GLY A 251 -22.96 6.49 28.54
C GLY A 251 -22.22 5.17 28.38
N VAL A 252 -22.44 4.50 27.25
CA VAL A 252 -21.59 3.36 26.86
C VAL A 252 -20.21 3.90 26.49
N LEU A 253 -19.15 3.38 27.09
CA LEU A 253 -17.79 3.83 26.85
C LEU A 253 -17.23 3.35 25.50
N CYS A 254 -16.28 4.12 24.96
CA CYS A 254 -15.45 3.64 23.86
C CYS A 254 -14.41 2.64 24.42
N ASN A 255 -14.20 1.54 23.70
CA ASN A 255 -13.28 0.46 24.09
C ASN A 255 -12.31 0.12 22.93
N PRO A 256 -11.35 1.02 22.61
CA PRO A 256 -10.39 0.79 21.53
C PRO A 256 -9.47 -0.42 21.78
N VAL A 257 -9.14 -0.72 23.05
CA VAL A 257 -8.41 -1.94 23.41
C VAL A 257 -9.24 -3.19 23.10
N GLY A 258 -10.54 -3.16 23.40
CA GLY A 258 -11.47 -4.22 23.03
C GLY A 258 -11.62 -4.40 21.52
N GLN A 259 -11.58 -3.30 20.74
CA GLN A 259 -11.57 -3.39 19.27
C GLN A 259 -10.34 -4.16 18.78
N ALA A 260 -9.15 -3.79 19.26
CA ALA A 260 -7.91 -4.47 18.92
C ALA A 260 -7.93 -5.93 19.36
N PHE A 261 -8.36 -6.21 20.61
CA PHE A 261 -8.47 -7.58 21.12
C PHE A 261 -9.34 -8.48 20.25
N VAL A 262 -10.52 -7.99 19.83
CA VAL A 262 -11.42 -8.76 18.96
C VAL A 262 -10.77 -9.00 17.59
N LEU A 263 -10.15 -7.99 16.97
CA LEU A 263 -9.53 -8.13 15.65
C LEU A 263 -8.29 -9.05 15.69
N ASN A 264 -7.46 -8.94 16.73
CA ASN A 264 -6.33 -9.87 16.97
C ASN A 264 -6.84 -11.30 17.13
N SER A 265 -7.90 -11.50 17.92
CA SER A 265 -8.53 -12.82 18.10
C SER A 265 -9.08 -13.40 16.80
N LEU A 266 -9.56 -12.54 15.90
CA LEU A 266 -10.05 -12.93 14.58
C LEU A 266 -8.93 -13.10 13.54
N ARG A 267 -7.67 -12.79 13.90
CA ARG A 267 -6.47 -12.91 13.05
C ARG A 267 -6.60 -12.20 11.72
N THR A 268 -6.97 -10.93 11.77
CA THR A 268 -6.93 -10.03 10.61
C THR A 268 -5.50 -9.84 10.12
N ASP A 269 -5.31 -9.77 8.81
CA ASP A 269 -4.01 -9.53 8.19
C ASP A 269 -3.62 -8.05 8.23
N ILE A 270 -4.62 -7.17 8.14
CA ILE A 270 -4.49 -5.72 8.25
C ILE A 270 -5.75 -5.12 8.90
N ASN A 271 -5.55 -4.04 9.64
CA ASN A 271 -6.63 -3.28 10.25
C ASN A 271 -6.74 -1.87 9.67
N VAL A 272 -7.97 -1.39 9.52
CA VAL A 272 -8.26 0.01 9.23
C VAL A 272 -8.94 0.68 10.40
N SER A 273 -8.43 1.85 10.76
CA SER A 273 -9.12 2.77 11.65
C SER A 273 -10.03 3.68 10.83
N MET A 274 -11.30 3.75 11.23
CA MET A 274 -12.34 4.50 10.54
C MET A 274 -13.12 5.37 11.52
N GLY A 275 -12.84 6.66 11.48
CA GLY A 275 -13.63 7.64 12.21
C GLY A 275 -13.47 7.54 13.73
N LEU A 276 -12.38 6.97 14.22
CA LEU A 276 -12.08 7.01 15.64
C LEU A 276 -11.64 8.43 16.03
N CYS A 277 -11.99 8.85 17.25
CA CYS A 277 -11.42 10.08 17.82
C CYS A 277 -9.91 9.89 18.03
N VAL A 278 -9.13 10.98 18.04
CA VAL A 278 -7.65 10.99 18.14
C VAL A 278 -7.11 10.00 19.19
N GLY A 279 -7.64 10.06 20.42
CA GLY A 279 -7.19 9.15 21.50
C GLY A 279 -7.57 7.69 21.27
N CYS A 280 -8.76 7.42 20.71
CA CYS A 280 -9.18 6.04 20.40
C CYS A 280 -8.37 5.46 19.24
N ASP A 281 -8.06 6.27 18.22
CA ASP A 281 -7.24 5.88 17.08
C ASP A 281 -5.83 5.46 17.53
N TYR A 282 -5.18 6.30 18.34
CA TYR A 282 -3.88 6.00 18.94
C TYR A 282 -3.88 4.71 19.77
N ILE A 283 -4.85 4.57 20.68
CA ILE A 283 -4.93 3.40 21.57
C ILE A 283 -5.17 2.13 20.75
N PHE A 284 -6.07 2.18 19.76
CA PHE A 284 -6.36 1.05 18.89
C PHE A 284 -5.12 0.61 18.11
N ALA A 285 -4.46 1.54 17.40
CA ALA A 285 -3.28 1.25 16.60
C ALA A 285 -2.14 0.67 17.46
N ARG A 286 -1.97 1.16 18.70
CA ARG A 286 -0.96 0.65 19.64
C ARG A 286 -1.20 -0.80 20.10
N HIS A 287 -2.46 -1.23 20.19
CA HIS A 287 -2.81 -2.57 20.68
C HIS A 287 -3.11 -3.58 19.55
N SER A 288 -3.19 -3.12 18.31
CA SER A 288 -3.35 -3.98 17.14
C SER A 288 -2.07 -4.79 16.91
N GLU A 289 -2.19 -6.11 16.77
CA GLU A 289 -1.07 -6.98 16.36
C GLU A 289 -0.83 -6.89 14.85
N ALA A 290 -1.91 -6.75 14.07
CA ALA A 290 -1.83 -6.50 12.64
C ALA A 290 -1.45 -5.04 12.35
N PRO A 291 -0.76 -4.73 11.23
CA PRO A 291 -0.52 -3.36 10.82
C PRO A 291 -1.84 -2.59 10.72
N THR A 292 -1.82 -1.33 11.11
CA THR A 292 -3.00 -0.46 11.11
C THR A 292 -2.77 0.77 10.25
N THR A 293 -3.75 1.11 9.42
CA THR A 293 -3.79 2.37 8.69
C THR A 293 -5.08 3.12 8.96
N THR A 294 -5.03 4.45 9.00
CA THR A 294 -6.24 5.28 9.15
C THR A 294 -6.78 5.63 7.76
N LEU A 295 -7.97 5.13 7.45
CA LEU A 295 -8.67 5.43 6.19
C LEU A 295 -9.45 6.74 6.27
N PHE A 296 -10.11 6.96 7.40
CA PHE A 296 -10.90 8.17 7.68
C PHE A 296 -10.63 8.62 9.10
N VAL A 297 -10.32 9.89 9.24
CA VAL A 297 -10.22 10.56 10.54
C VAL A 297 -11.57 11.18 10.86
N LYS A 298 -11.96 11.16 12.14
CA LYS A 298 -13.19 11.80 12.56
C LYS A 298 -13.01 13.29 12.69
N ASP A 299 -13.76 14.03 11.89
CA ASP A 299 -13.87 15.48 12.01
C ASP A 299 -15.32 15.89 11.80
N LYS A 300 -16.02 16.17 12.90
CA LYS A 300 -17.43 16.54 12.84
C LYS A 300 -17.65 17.92 12.20
N SER A 301 -16.66 18.80 12.30
CA SER A 301 -16.76 20.18 11.82
C SER A 301 -16.46 20.28 10.33
N LEU A 302 -15.56 19.44 9.83
CA LEU A 302 -15.06 19.48 8.46
C LEU A 302 -15.45 18.27 7.62
N ALA A 303 -16.57 17.62 7.96
CA ALA A 303 -17.07 16.44 7.25
C ALA A 303 -15.98 15.36 7.04
N ASN A 304 -15.22 15.09 8.10
CA ASN A 304 -14.13 14.12 8.15
C ASN A 304 -12.91 14.48 7.26
N ASN A 305 -12.73 15.76 6.93
CA ASN A 305 -11.61 16.28 6.13
C ASN A 305 -10.80 17.38 6.87
N PRO A 306 -9.95 17.01 7.85
CA PRO A 306 -9.31 17.97 8.75
C PRO A 306 -8.21 18.82 8.09
N VAL A 307 -7.68 18.43 6.92
CA VAL A 307 -6.69 19.26 6.21
C VAL A 307 -7.27 20.63 5.85
N ASN A 308 -8.60 20.71 5.69
CA ASN A 308 -9.30 21.96 5.42
C ASN A 308 -9.16 23.00 6.56
N ALA A 309 -8.89 22.56 7.79
CA ALA A 309 -8.62 23.48 8.91
C ALA A 309 -7.37 24.34 8.63
N LEU A 310 -6.35 23.76 7.99
CA LEU A 310 -5.08 24.42 7.70
C LEU A 310 -5.18 25.49 6.58
N TYR A 311 -6.24 25.45 5.79
CA TYR A 311 -6.51 26.42 4.73
C TYR A 311 -7.51 27.50 5.16
N SER A 312 -8.10 27.37 6.35
CA SER A 312 -9.13 28.26 6.85
C SER A 312 -8.56 29.19 7.91
N LYS A 313 -8.46 30.48 7.57
CA LYS A 313 -8.10 31.51 8.55
C LYS A 313 -9.01 31.49 9.78
N TYR A 314 -10.29 31.20 9.61
CA TYR A 314 -11.23 31.08 10.73
C TYR A 314 -10.80 29.99 11.72
N TYR A 315 -10.51 28.78 11.24
CA TYR A 315 -10.10 27.68 12.12
C TYR A 315 -8.69 27.90 12.70
N ILE A 316 -7.77 28.48 11.92
CA ILE A 316 -6.44 28.87 12.42
C ILE A 316 -6.57 29.90 13.54
N ASP A 317 -7.33 30.99 13.32
CA ASP A 317 -7.54 32.03 14.32
C ASP A 317 -8.27 31.47 15.54
N ASP A 318 -9.22 30.54 15.39
CA ASP A 318 -9.92 29.88 16.50
C ASP A 318 -9.00 29.00 17.35
N ILE A 319 -8.11 28.23 16.71
CA ILE A 319 -7.09 27.42 17.39
C ILE A 319 -6.04 28.31 18.09
N LEU A 320 -5.68 29.43 17.48
CA LEU A 320 -4.68 30.37 17.99
C LEU A 320 -5.25 31.39 18.98
N ARG A 321 -6.58 31.53 19.08
CA ARG A 321 -7.22 32.34 20.11
C ARG A 321 -6.84 31.74 21.45
N GLU A 322 -5.94 32.42 22.13
CA GLU A 322 -5.42 32.07 23.45
C GLU A 322 -6.55 31.66 24.40
N ALA A 323 -6.30 30.57 25.14
CA ALA A 323 -6.99 30.26 26.38
C ALA A 323 -6.73 31.35 27.44
#